data_AF-A0A7S2YDR1-F1
#
_entry.id   AF-A0A7S2YDR1-F1
#
_cell.length_a   1.000
_cell.length_b   1.000
_cell.length_c   1.000
_cell.angle_alpha   90.00
_cell.angle_beta   90.00
_cell.angle_gamma   90.00
#
_symmetry.space_group_name_H-M   'P 1'
#
loop_
_entity.id
_entity.type
_entity.pdbx_description
1 polymer ?
#
loop_
_entity_poly.entity_id
_entity_poly.type
_entity_poly.pdbx_seq_one_letter_code
_entity_poly.pdbx_strand_id
1 'polypeptide(L)'
;AGEEVYTSYDSCFDCGARARGYGSPEIFRDYGFVEMLPQKFTVGPNEAHRISFTLDSRKTKDGEDELFVTWEDGKFPGDGIVNFMERQSDRLRALGGGMFAPDAEKPHNVPQ
;
A
#
# COMPACT_ATOMS: atom_id res chain seq x y z
N ALA A 1 21.34 -16.88 21.72
CA ALA A 1 20.24 -16.46 22.63
C ALA A 1 20.28 -14.94 22.72
N GLY A 2 19.15 -14.27 22.47
CA GLY A 2 19.10 -12.80 22.33
C GLY A 2 18.56 -12.32 20.97
N GLU A 3 18.11 -13.23 20.11
CA GLU A 3 17.39 -12.87 18.89
C GLU A 3 15.90 -12.69 19.19
N GLU A 4 15.30 -11.70 18.56
CA GLU A 4 13.87 -11.40 18.66
C GLU A 4 13.06 -12.37 17.80
N VAL A 5 11.97 -12.91 18.35
CA VAL A 5 11.06 -13.80 17.63
C VAL A 5 9.93 -12.95 17.07
N TYR A 6 9.97 -12.73 15.75
CA TYR A 6 8.92 -11.99 15.04
C TYR A 6 7.80 -12.94 14.61
N THR A 7 6.56 -12.47 14.70
CA THR A 7 5.38 -13.12 14.14
C THR A 7 4.71 -12.13 13.19
N SER A 8 4.30 -12.55 12.00
CA SER A 8 3.52 -11.67 11.12
C SER A 8 2.05 -11.69 11.51
N TYR A 9 1.42 -10.52 11.49
CA TYR A 9 0.02 -10.36 11.86
C TYR A 9 -0.93 -10.78 10.73
N ASP A 10 -0.44 -10.80 9.48
CA ASP A 10 -1.21 -11.06 8.26
C ASP A 10 -1.14 -12.51 7.77
N SER A 11 -0.10 -13.27 8.16
CA SER A 11 0.16 -14.64 7.69
C SER A 11 -0.31 -15.72 8.68
N CYS A 12 -1.13 -15.34 9.64
CA CYS A 12 -1.63 -16.23 10.67
C CYS A 12 -2.75 -17.15 10.15
N PHE A 13 -2.46 -18.45 10.11
CA PHE A 13 -3.38 -19.48 9.61
C PHE A 13 -4.64 -19.66 10.49
N ASP A 14 -4.60 -19.31 11.77
CA ASP A 14 -5.69 -19.52 12.74
C ASP A 14 -6.09 -18.23 13.49
N CYS A 15 -6.04 -17.08 12.82
CA CYS A 15 -6.40 -15.79 13.44
C CYS A 15 -7.88 -15.40 13.24
N GLY A 16 -8.76 -16.37 12.98
CA GLY A 16 -10.21 -16.16 12.86
C GLY A 16 -10.59 -15.09 11.83
N ALA A 17 -11.30 -14.05 12.26
CA ALA A 17 -11.74 -12.95 11.39
C ALA A 17 -10.59 -12.19 10.71
N ARG A 18 -9.36 -12.28 11.24
CA ARG A 18 -8.17 -11.65 10.64
C ARG A 18 -7.63 -12.42 9.44
N ALA A 19 -7.99 -13.69 9.26
CA ALA A 19 -7.52 -14.49 8.14
C ALA A 19 -8.03 -13.98 6.78
N ARG A 20 -9.12 -13.19 6.76
CA ARG A 20 -9.70 -12.64 5.52
C ARG A 20 -9.85 -11.13 5.61
N GLY A 21 -8.94 -10.41 4.95
CA GLY A 21 -9.01 -8.96 4.79
C GLY A 21 -8.34 -8.15 5.89
N TYR A 22 -7.54 -8.79 6.74
CA TYR A 22 -6.57 -8.10 7.60
C TYR A 22 -5.25 -7.97 6.83
N GLY A 23 -4.70 -6.75 6.79
CA GLY A 23 -3.41 -6.47 6.18
C GLY A 23 -2.81 -5.19 6.76
N SER A 24 -1.92 -4.57 6.00
CA SER A 24 -1.19 -3.37 6.39
C SER A 24 -2.10 -2.21 6.83
N PRO A 25 -3.26 -1.92 6.19
CA PRO A 25 -4.17 -0.88 6.68
C PRO A 25 -4.71 -1.16 8.08
N GLU A 26 -5.10 -2.39 8.38
CA GLU A 26 -5.62 -2.78 9.69
C GLU A 26 -4.51 -2.80 10.75
N ILE A 27 -3.31 -3.27 10.42
CA ILE A 27 -2.14 -3.24 11.31
C ILE A 27 -1.80 -1.79 11.66
N PHE A 28 -1.78 -0.89 10.68
CA PHE A 28 -1.52 0.52 10.91
C PHE A 28 -2.59 1.17 11.81
N ARG A 29 -3.87 0.88 11.57
CA ARG A 29 -4.97 1.40 12.40
C ARG A 29 -4.90 0.89 13.84
N ASP A 30 -4.66 -0.41 14.01
CA ASP A 30 -4.79 -1.09 15.32
C ASP A 30 -3.52 -0.95 16.18
N TYR A 31 -2.34 -0.89 15.55
CA TYR A 31 -1.05 -0.90 16.25
C TYR A 31 -0.13 0.27 15.93
N GLY A 32 -0.47 1.13 14.96
CA GLY A 32 0.28 2.35 14.67
C GLY A 32 1.61 2.15 13.96
N PHE A 33 1.87 0.96 13.40
CA PHE A 33 3.06 0.68 12.60
C PHE A 33 2.71 0.02 11.27
N VAL A 34 3.67 -0.01 10.34
CA VAL A 34 3.56 -0.73 9.07
C VAL A 34 4.70 -1.74 9.01
N GLU A 35 4.40 -2.99 8.65
CA GLU A 35 5.42 -4.03 8.46
C GLU A 35 6.32 -3.73 7.26
N MET A 36 7.55 -4.25 7.28
CA MET A 36 8.39 -4.25 6.08
C MET A 36 7.76 -5.11 4.98
N LEU A 37 8.20 -4.92 3.74
CA LEU A 37 7.70 -5.72 2.62
C LEU A 37 7.96 -7.23 2.84
N PRO A 38 7.06 -8.11 2.37
CA PRO A 38 5.85 -7.80 1.61
C PRO A 38 4.71 -7.22 2.48
N GLN A 39 3.87 -6.38 1.88
CA GLN A 39 2.72 -5.73 2.54
C GLN A 39 1.42 -6.11 1.84
N LYS A 40 0.40 -6.51 2.60
CA LYS A 40 -0.90 -6.86 2.05
C LYS A 40 -1.91 -5.74 2.23
N PHE A 41 -2.60 -5.40 1.15
CA PHE A 41 -3.67 -4.41 1.15
C PHE A 41 -4.98 -5.06 0.80
N THR A 42 -6.00 -4.80 1.60
CA THR A 42 -7.38 -5.15 1.27
C THR A 42 -8.24 -3.92 1.50
N VAL A 43 -8.83 -3.38 0.43
CA VAL A 43 -9.61 -2.14 0.49
C VAL A 43 -10.93 -2.32 -0.25
N GLY A 44 -12.00 -1.73 0.28
CA GLY A 44 -13.31 -1.76 -0.34
C GLY A 44 -14.44 -1.77 0.69
N PRO A 45 -15.62 -1.22 0.35
CA PRO A 45 -16.73 -1.10 1.28
C PRO A 45 -17.43 -2.43 1.60
N ASN A 46 -17.28 -3.45 0.75
CA ASN A 46 -17.89 -4.77 0.89
C ASN A 46 -17.17 -5.79 0.00
N GLU A 47 -17.50 -7.08 0.12
CA GLU A 47 -16.87 -8.18 -0.63
C GLU A 47 -16.96 -8.00 -2.16
N ALA A 48 -18.08 -7.48 -2.67
CA ALA A 48 -18.29 -7.28 -4.11
C ALA A 48 -17.40 -6.17 -4.71
N HIS A 49 -16.91 -5.25 -3.87
CA HIS A 49 -16.03 -4.15 -4.27
C HIS A 49 -14.66 -4.26 -3.58
N ARG A 50 -14.31 -5.45 -3.08
CA ARG A 50 -13.07 -5.67 -2.37
C ARG A 50 -11.94 -5.86 -3.37
N ILE A 51 -10.92 -5.04 -3.21
CA ILE A 51 -9.64 -5.16 -3.90
C ILE A 51 -8.66 -5.72 -2.89
N SER A 52 -7.92 -6.74 -3.29
CA SER A 52 -6.84 -7.28 -2.50
C SER A 52 -5.59 -7.39 -3.37
N PHE A 53 -4.48 -6.85 -2.87
CA PHE A 53 -3.19 -6.93 -3.54
C PHE A 53 -2.05 -6.97 -2.52
N THR A 54 -0.92 -7.50 -2.94
CA THR A 54 0.31 -7.57 -2.16
C THR A 54 1.37 -6.71 -2.85
N LEU A 55 2.01 -5.83 -2.09
CA LEU A 55 3.22 -5.11 -2.49
C LEU A 55 4.44 -5.89 -2.03
N ASP A 56 5.41 -6.07 -2.92
CA ASP A 56 6.65 -6.77 -2.65
C ASP A 56 7.81 -5.99 -3.28
N SER A 57 9.03 -6.14 -2.75
CA SER A 57 10.23 -5.58 -3.37
C SER A 57 11.13 -6.71 -3.83
N ARG A 58 11.56 -6.63 -5.09
CA ARG A 58 12.49 -7.61 -5.66
C ARG A 58 13.63 -6.90 -6.36
N LYS A 59 14.80 -7.52 -6.31
CA LYS A 59 15.98 -7.06 -7.03
C LYS A 59 15.79 -7.26 -8.53
N THR A 60 15.99 -6.21 -9.31
CA THR A 60 16.09 -6.29 -10.77
C THR A 60 17.36 -7.04 -11.16
N LYS A 61 17.51 -7.36 -12.46
CA LYS A 61 18.74 -7.96 -12.99
C LYS A 61 19.98 -7.08 -12.75
N ASP A 62 19.77 -5.78 -12.58
CA ASP A 62 20.82 -4.79 -12.35
C ASP A 62 21.09 -4.53 -10.85
N GLY A 63 20.37 -5.22 -9.95
CA GLY A 63 20.56 -5.12 -8.49
C GLY A 63 19.78 -3.99 -7.81
N GLU A 64 18.99 -3.24 -8.57
CA GLU A 64 18.09 -2.19 -8.06
C GLU A 64 16.84 -2.79 -7.42
N ASP A 65 16.27 -2.14 -6.41
CA ASP A 65 15.00 -2.57 -5.82
C ASP A 65 13.83 -2.05 -6.65
N GLU A 66 12.98 -2.96 -7.13
CA GLU A 66 11.74 -2.63 -7.83
C GLU A 66 10.54 -3.13 -7.03
N LEU A 67 9.46 -2.32 -7.02
CA LEU A 67 8.20 -2.65 -6.36
C LEU A 67 7.29 -3.44 -7.30
N PHE A 68 6.79 -4.57 -6.82
CA PHE A 68 5.88 -5.44 -7.54
C PHE A 68 4.52 -5.46 -6.87
N VAL A 69 3.47 -5.29 -7.67
CA VAL A 69 2.08 -5.44 -7.23
C VAL A 69 1.56 -6.80 -7.70
N THR A 70 1.15 -7.64 -6.76
CA THR A 70 0.47 -8.90 -7.04
C THR A 70 -0.99 -8.77 -6.68
N TRP A 71 -1.90 -8.90 -7.66
CA TRP A 71 -3.34 -8.88 -7.42
C TRP A 71 -3.82 -10.24 -6.94
N GLU A 72 -4.51 -10.27 -5.81
CA GLU A 72 -5.06 -11.52 -5.26
C GLU A 72 -6.20 -12.05 -6.15
N ASP A 73 -6.31 -13.38 -6.26
CA ASP A 73 -7.30 -14.09 -7.09
C ASP A 73 -7.28 -13.75 -8.59
N GLY A 74 -6.24 -13.08 -9.10
CA GLY A 74 -6.16 -12.61 -10.49
C GLY A 74 -7.24 -11.59 -10.85
N LYS A 75 -7.94 -11.04 -9.84
CA LYS A 75 -9.03 -10.08 -10.02
C LYS A 75 -8.44 -8.69 -10.12
N PHE A 76 -8.05 -8.32 -11.34
CA PHE A 76 -7.72 -6.93 -11.64
C PHE A 76 -8.95 -6.06 -11.37
N PRO A 77 -8.75 -4.85 -10.80
CA PRO A 77 -9.85 -3.93 -10.57
C PRO A 77 -10.48 -3.54 -11.91
N GLY A 78 -11.80 -3.66 -12.03
CA GLY A 78 -12.54 -3.07 -13.15
C GLY A 78 -12.54 -1.54 -13.09
N ASP A 79 -12.92 -0.89 -14.20
CA ASP A 79 -12.84 0.56 -14.37
C ASP A 79 -13.44 1.38 -13.22
N GLY A 80 -14.58 0.94 -12.66
CA GLY A 80 -15.23 1.64 -11.54
C GLY A 80 -14.34 1.73 -10.29
N ILE A 81 -13.56 0.67 -10.03
CA ILE A 81 -12.62 0.62 -8.92
C ILE A 81 -11.37 1.44 -9.23
N VAL A 82 -10.83 1.35 -10.45
CA VAL A 82 -9.68 2.17 -10.88
C VAL A 82 -10.00 3.65 -10.70
N ASN A 83 -11.16 4.09 -11.19
CA ASN A 83 -11.65 5.46 -11.01
C ASN A 83 -11.79 5.85 -9.53
N PHE A 84 -12.19 4.92 -8.65
CA PHE A 84 -12.24 5.17 -7.21
C PHE A 84 -10.83 5.39 -6.64
N MET A 85 -9.87 4.53 -6.99
CA MET A 85 -8.49 4.64 -6.53
C MET A 85 -7.83 5.93 -7.02
N GLU A 86 -8.05 6.33 -8.27
CA GLU A 86 -7.58 7.61 -8.81
C GLU A 86 -8.14 8.79 -8.00
N ARG A 87 -9.46 8.82 -7.75
CA ARG A 87 -10.06 9.88 -6.91
C ARG A 87 -9.48 9.91 -5.50
N GLN A 88 -9.20 8.75 -4.89
CA GLN A 88 -8.58 8.71 -3.56
C GLN A 88 -7.12 9.16 -3.60
N SER A 89 -6.38 8.79 -4.64
CA SER A 89 -5.00 9.27 -4.87
C SER A 89 -4.98 10.79 -5.00
N ASP A 90 -5.87 11.37 -5.81
CA ASP A 90 -5.97 12.82 -5.97
C ASP A 90 -6.39 13.52 -4.68
N ARG A 91 -7.36 12.95 -3.94
CA ARG A 91 -7.75 13.47 -2.62
C ARG A 91 -6.56 13.47 -1.65
N LEU A 92 -5.81 12.38 -1.59
CA LEU A 92 -4.64 12.26 -0.71
C LEU A 92 -3.51 13.19 -1.13
N ARG A 93 -3.26 13.37 -2.44
CA ARG A 93 -2.30 14.35 -2.96
C ARG A 93 -2.72 15.78 -2.66
N ALA A 94 -4.01 16.10 -2.76
CA ALA A 94 -4.52 17.42 -2.40
C ALA A 94 -4.36 17.71 -0.91
N LEU A 95 -4.60 16.71 -0.04
CA LEU A 95 -4.34 16.80 1.40
C LEU A 95 -2.83 16.89 1.71
N GLY A 96 -2.03 16.07 1.02
CA GLY A 96 -0.58 16.01 1.16
C GLY A 96 0.13 17.22 0.56
N GLY A 97 -0.46 17.95 -0.39
CA GLY A 97 0.08 19.19 -0.94
C GLY A 97 0.24 20.31 0.10
N GLY A 98 -0.42 20.20 1.25
CA GLY A 98 -0.16 21.05 2.42
C GLY A 98 0.89 20.54 3.41
N MET A 99 1.33 19.27 3.30
CA MET A 99 2.15 18.59 4.33
C MET A 99 3.41 17.88 3.78
N PHE A 100 3.47 17.61 2.48
CA PHE A 100 4.50 16.81 1.80
C PHE A 100 4.79 17.27 0.36
N ALA A 101 4.49 18.52 -0.01
CA ALA A 101 4.95 19.02 -1.30
C ALA A 101 6.49 18.96 -1.32
N PRO A 102 7.13 18.14 -2.19
CA PRO A 102 8.53 18.37 -2.48
C PRO A 102 8.59 19.77 -3.07
N ASP A 103 9.49 20.61 -2.55
CA ASP A 103 9.66 22.00 -2.97
C ASP A 103 9.51 22.09 -4.48
N ALA A 104 8.35 22.59 -4.93
CA ALA A 104 8.11 22.82 -6.33
C ALA A 104 9.22 23.76 -6.79
N GLU A 105 10.08 23.28 -7.68
CA GLU A 105 11.17 24.04 -8.27
C GLU A 105 10.63 25.43 -8.62
N LYS A 106 11.13 26.45 -7.90
CA LYS A 106 10.79 27.83 -8.21
C LYS A 106 11.18 28.04 -9.66
N PRO A 107 10.29 28.54 -10.53
CA PRO A 107 10.66 28.86 -11.89
C PRO A 107 11.82 29.85 -11.82
N HIS A 108 12.97 29.46 -12.36
CA HIS A 108 14.08 30.35 -12.58
C HIS A 108 13.59 31.47 -13.50
N ASN A 109 13.34 32.63 -12.90
CA ASN A 109 13.28 33.89 -13.64
C ASN A 109 14.57 33.99 -14.45
N VAL A 110 14.47 33.82 -15.76
CA VAL A 110 15.51 34.26 -16.69
C VAL A 110 15.29 35.75 -16.90
N PRO A 111 16.21 36.64 -16.48
CA PRO A 111 16.11 38.04 -16.79
C PRO A 111 16.63 38.31 -18.20
N GLN A 112 15.80 39.06 -18.92
CA GLN A 112 16.00 39.84 -20.15
C GLN A 112 16.19 39.09 -21.47
#